data_AF-A0A2R4KS39-F1
#
_entry.id   AF-A0A2R4KS39-F1
#
_cell.length_a   1.000
_cell.length_b   1.000
_cell.length_c   1.000
_cell.angle_alpha   90.00
_cell.angle_beta   90.00
_cell.angle_gamma   90.00
#
_symmetry.space_group_name_H-M   'P 1'
#
loop_
_entity.id
_entity.type
_entity.pdbx_description
1 polymer ?
#
loop_
_entity_poly.entity_id
_entity_poly.type
_entity_poly.pdbx_seq_one_letter_code
_entity_poly.pdbx_strand_id
1 'polypeptide(L)'
;QRALEKLTKANLRFVVSVAKQYQNQGLTLPDLINEGNLGLIKAAQRFDETRGFKFISYAVWWIRQSILQALAEQSRIVRLPLNKIGSINKINKMYALLEQSNERAPSAEEIAAELDMTVNDVKESMKNSG
;
A
#
# COMPACT_ATOMS: atom_id res chain seq x y z
N GLN A 1 -9.32 11.61 -26.37
CA GLN A 1 -7.93 11.42 -25.91
C GLN A 1 -7.21 12.69 -25.45
N ARG A 2 -7.13 13.76 -26.27
CA ARG A 2 -6.35 14.98 -25.92
C ARG A 2 -6.72 15.65 -24.58
N ALA A 3 -8.01 15.68 -24.22
CA ALA A 3 -8.46 16.26 -22.95
C ALA A 3 -7.99 15.45 -21.73
N LEU A 4 -8.07 14.11 -21.82
CA LEU A 4 -7.58 13.18 -20.80
C LEU A 4 -6.09 13.36 -20.57
N GLU A 5 -5.30 13.40 -21.65
CA GLU A 5 -3.85 13.61 -21.57
C GLU A 5 -3.50 14.95 -20.94
N LYS A 6 -4.23 16.02 -21.28
CA LYS A 6 -4.02 17.35 -20.68
C LYS A 6 -4.32 17.32 -19.18
N LEU A 7 -5.41 16.66 -18.77
CA LEU A 7 -5.78 16.48 -17.38
C LEU A 7 -4.72 15.69 -16.61
N THR A 8 -4.24 14.57 -17.15
CA THR A 8 -3.19 13.76 -16.52
C THR A 8 -1.86 14.54 -16.41
N LYS A 9 -1.41 15.17 -17.51
CA LYS A 9 -0.15 15.93 -17.53
C LYS A 9 -0.13 17.08 -16.54
N ALA A 10 -1.27 17.77 -16.37
CA ALA A 10 -1.39 18.85 -15.39
C ALA A 10 -1.19 18.41 -13.93
N ASN A 11 -1.39 17.12 -13.63
CA ASN A 11 -1.38 16.58 -12.27
C ASN A 11 -0.16 15.69 -11.94
N LEU A 12 0.82 15.54 -12.83
CA LEU A 12 1.98 14.67 -12.60
C LEU A 12 2.79 15.08 -11.35
N ARG A 13 2.91 16.38 -11.07
CA ARG A 13 3.61 16.87 -9.86
C ARG A 13 2.94 16.39 -8.57
N PHE A 14 1.62 16.25 -8.57
CA PHE A 14 0.87 15.74 -7.42
C PHE A 14 1.19 14.25 -7.20
N VAL A 15 1.30 13.45 -8.27
CA VAL A 15 1.72 12.04 -8.16
C VAL A 15 3.08 11.92 -7.49
N VAL A 16 4.04 12.77 -7.87
CA VAL A 16 5.37 12.80 -7.23
C VAL A 16 5.26 13.08 -5.73
N SER A 17 4.41 14.03 -5.31
CA SER A 17 4.22 14.31 -3.87
C SER A 17 3.62 13.15 -3.09
N VAL A 18 2.72 12.37 -3.71
CA VAL A 18 2.12 11.19 -3.09
C VAL A 18 3.13 10.05 -3.03
N ALA A 19 3.86 9.78 -4.12
CA ALA A 19 4.84 8.70 -4.21
C ALA A 19 5.99 8.83 -3.21
N LYS A 20 6.40 10.06 -2.87
CA LYS A 20 7.43 10.33 -1.83
C LYS A 20 7.09 9.73 -0.46
N GLN A 21 5.79 9.56 -0.14
CA GLN A 21 5.35 8.97 1.13
C GLN A 21 5.62 7.46 1.22
N TYR A 22 5.94 6.82 0.09
CA TYR A 22 6.12 5.37 -0.03
C TYR A 22 7.58 4.97 -0.34
N GLN A 23 8.52 5.91 -0.23
CA GLN A 23 9.94 5.62 -0.44
C GLN A 23 10.48 4.61 0.57
N ASN A 24 11.54 3.91 0.18
CA ASN A 24 12.25 2.92 1.00
C ASN A 24 11.40 1.70 1.40
N GLN A 25 10.31 1.40 0.68
CA GLN A 25 9.45 0.23 0.89
C GLN A 25 9.68 -0.89 -0.13
N GLY A 26 10.83 -0.89 -0.83
CA GLY A 26 11.24 -1.95 -1.76
C GLY A 26 11.13 -1.62 -3.25
N LEU A 27 10.57 -0.46 -3.61
CA LEU A 27 10.61 0.06 -4.98
C LEU A 27 11.36 1.40 -5.04
N THR A 28 11.96 1.69 -6.20
CA THR A 28 12.63 2.98 -6.42
C THR A 28 11.60 4.10 -6.57
N LEU A 29 11.99 5.34 -6.28
CA LEU A 29 11.07 6.48 -6.42
C LEU A 29 10.53 6.65 -7.87
N PRO A 30 11.34 6.50 -8.94
CA PRO A 30 10.83 6.48 -10.31
C PRO A 30 9.74 5.41 -10.55
N ASP A 31 9.92 4.19 -10.01
CA ASP A 31 8.94 3.12 -10.16
C ASP A 31 7.63 3.45 -9.43
N LEU A 32 7.72 3.96 -8.20
CA LEU A 32 6.55 4.45 -7.45
C LEU A 32 5.80 5.55 -8.18
N ILE A 33 6.52 6.47 -8.83
CA ILE A 33 5.92 7.54 -9.65
C ILE A 33 5.22 6.96 -10.88
N ASN A 34 5.85 6.02 -11.57
CA ASN A 34 5.27 5.36 -12.74
C ASN A 34 3.97 4.63 -12.38
N GLU A 35 3.97 3.87 -11.29
CA GLU A 35 2.79 3.16 -10.79
C GLU A 35 1.70 4.15 -10.32
N GLY A 36 2.09 5.22 -9.64
CA GLY A 36 1.18 6.30 -9.30
C GLY A 36 0.55 6.98 -10.52
N ASN A 37 1.31 7.14 -11.61
CA ASN A 37 0.81 7.70 -12.88
C ASN A 37 -0.20 6.76 -13.54
N LEU A 38 -0.01 5.44 -13.47
CA LEU A 38 -1.02 4.46 -13.92
C LEU A 38 -2.32 4.60 -13.10
N GLY A 39 -2.21 4.79 -11.79
CA GLY A 39 -3.36 5.10 -10.92
C GLY A 39 -4.07 6.39 -11.31
N LEU A 40 -3.32 7.46 -11.60
CA LEU A 40 -3.87 8.74 -12.05
C LEU A 40 -4.63 8.62 -13.38
N ILE A 41 -4.11 7.85 -14.34
CA ILE A 41 -4.78 7.61 -15.63
C ILE A 41 -6.09 6.85 -15.41
N LYS A 42 -6.09 5.81 -14.56
CA LYS A 42 -7.31 5.07 -14.19
C LYS A 42 -8.36 5.97 -13.53
N ALA A 43 -7.93 6.91 -12.68
CA ALA A 43 -8.82 7.90 -12.09
C ALA A 43 -9.41 8.83 -13.15
N ALA A 44 -8.57 9.36 -14.04
CA ALA A 44 -8.99 10.29 -15.09
C ALA A 44 -10.02 9.67 -16.05
N GLN A 45 -9.91 8.37 -16.33
CA GLN A 45 -10.89 7.63 -17.14
C GLN A 45 -12.24 7.42 -16.45
N ARG A 46 -12.27 7.39 -15.11
CA ARG A 46 -13.47 7.09 -14.31
C ARG A 46 -14.06 8.31 -13.61
N PHE A 47 -13.42 9.47 -13.74
CA PHE A 47 -13.84 10.67 -13.05
C PHE A 47 -15.09 11.25 -13.72
N ASP A 48 -16.06 11.60 -12.88
CA ASP A 48 -17.33 12.20 -13.27
C ASP A 48 -17.46 13.54 -12.52
N GLU A 49 -17.30 14.64 -13.26
CA GLU A 49 -17.32 15.99 -12.70
C GLU A 49 -18.71 16.41 -12.19
N THR A 50 -19.78 15.77 -12.66
CA THR A 50 -21.16 16.09 -12.27
C THR A 50 -21.45 15.79 -10.79
N ARG A 51 -20.58 14.99 -10.16
CA ARG A 51 -20.69 14.60 -8.75
C ARG A 51 -20.22 15.69 -7.77
N GLY A 52 -19.69 16.81 -8.25
CA GLY A 52 -19.41 18.00 -7.41
C GLY A 52 -18.12 17.96 -6.59
N PHE A 53 -17.19 17.04 -6.90
CA PHE A 53 -15.89 16.96 -6.22
C PHE A 53 -14.73 17.26 -7.17
N LYS A 54 -13.64 17.82 -6.66
CA LYS A 54 -12.43 18.09 -7.45
C LYS A 54 -11.76 16.78 -7.89
N PHE A 55 -11.24 16.75 -9.12
CA PHE A 55 -10.55 15.59 -9.67
C PHE A 55 -9.44 15.05 -8.76
N ILE A 56 -8.61 15.92 -8.18
CA ILE A 56 -7.49 15.52 -7.30
C ILE A 56 -7.99 14.75 -6.06
N SER A 57 -9.14 15.17 -5.49
CA SER A 57 -9.76 14.50 -4.35
C SER A 57 -10.17 13.06 -4.68
N TYR A 58 -10.57 12.81 -5.92
CA TYR A 58 -10.87 11.47 -6.41
C TYR A 58 -9.60 10.69 -6.78
N ALA A 59 -8.65 11.33 -7.46
CA ALA A 59 -7.46 10.70 -8.00
C ALA A 59 -6.51 10.16 -6.92
N VAL A 60 -6.43 10.81 -5.75
CA VAL A 60 -5.51 10.39 -4.68
C VAL A 60 -5.72 8.94 -4.23
N TRP A 61 -6.97 8.46 -4.22
CA TRP A 61 -7.28 7.07 -3.87
C TRP A 61 -6.72 6.08 -4.89
N TRP A 62 -6.89 6.35 -6.17
CA TRP A 62 -6.39 5.51 -7.25
C TRP A 62 -4.86 5.53 -7.35
N ILE A 63 -4.23 6.68 -7.11
CA ILE A 63 -2.77 6.82 -7.07
C ILE A 63 -2.22 5.93 -5.94
N ARG A 64 -2.77 6.07 -4.72
CA ARG A 64 -2.34 5.27 -3.56
C ARG A 64 -2.58 3.78 -3.78
N GLN A 65 -3.74 3.40 -4.31
CA GLN A 65 -4.06 2.01 -4.60
C GLN A 65 -3.05 1.40 -5.58
N SER A 66 -2.72 2.09 -6.67
CA SER A 66 -1.76 1.59 -7.66
C SER A 66 -0.36 1.42 -7.08
N ILE A 67 0.10 2.40 -6.28
CA ILE A 67 1.40 2.32 -5.59
C ILE A 67 1.43 1.14 -4.61
N LEU A 68 0.42 1.00 -3.76
CA LEU A 68 0.35 -0.06 -2.77
C LEU A 68 0.26 -1.45 -3.43
N GLN A 69 -0.45 -1.55 -4.55
CA GLN A 69 -0.50 -2.79 -5.33
C GLN A 69 0.88 -3.15 -5.88
N ALA A 70 1.59 -2.19 -6.50
CA ALA A 70 2.92 -2.43 -7.04
C ALA A 70 3.93 -2.82 -5.96
N LEU A 71 3.90 -2.14 -4.81
CA LEU A 71 4.71 -2.52 -3.65
C LEU A 71 4.43 -3.96 -3.23
N ALA A 72 3.16 -4.36 -3.13
CA ALA A 72 2.81 -5.71 -2.71
C ALA A 72 3.23 -6.78 -3.74
N GLU A 73 3.25 -6.45 -5.03
CA GLU A 73 3.57 -7.39 -6.10
C GLU A 73 5.07 -7.46 -6.44
N GLN A 74 5.81 -6.35 -6.26
CA GLN A 74 7.16 -6.18 -6.81
C GLN A 74 8.25 -5.88 -5.75
N SER A 75 7.90 -5.56 -4.50
CA SER A 75 8.91 -5.22 -3.47
C SER A 75 9.75 -6.41 -2.99
N ARG A 76 9.30 -7.64 -3.25
CA ARG A 76 9.92 -8.86 -2.76
C ARG A 76 10.40 -9.72 -3.92
N ILE A 77 11.52 -10.41 -3.73
CA ILE A 77 12.07 -11.39 -4.69
C ILE A 77 11.05 -12.50 -4.96
N VAL A 78 10.35 -12.95 -3.91
CA VAL A 78 9.26 -13.93 -4.02
C VAL A 78 7.92 -13.23 -3.84
N ARG A 79 7.07 -13.30 -4.88
CA ARG A 79 5.73 -12.72 -4.86
C ARG A 79 4.82 -13.47 -3.90
N LEU A 80 4.18 -12.74 -2.99
CA LEU A 80 3.18 -13.27 -2.07
C LEU A 80 1.77 -12.74 -2.41
N PRO A 81 0.71 -13.52 -2.13
CA PRO A 81 -0.66 -13.05 -2.24
C PRO A 81 -0.96 -11.83 -1.35
N LEU A 82 -1.81 -10.90 -1.83
CA LEU A 82 -2.17 -9.65 -1.13
C LEU A 82 -2.73 -9.88 0.28
N ASN A 83 -3.56 -10.92 0.46
CA ASN A 83 -4.14 -11.28 1.76
C ASN A 83 -3.06 -11.74 2.76
N LYS A 84 -2.03 -12.46 2.31
CA LYS A 84 -0.89 -12.85 3.16
C LYS A 84 -0.04 -11.64 3.55
N ILE A 85 0.20 -10.69 2.63
CA ILE A 85 0.91 -9.43 2.93
C ILE A 85 0.13 -8.57 3.93
N GLY A 86 -1.19 -8.44 3.75
CA GLY A 86 -2.05 -7.74 4.69
C GLY A 86 -2.01 -8.35 6.09
N SER A 87 -1.97 -9.67 6.17
CA SER A 87 -1.85 -10.41 7.44
C SER A 87 -0.50 -10.14 8.11
N ILE A 88 0.61 -10.19 7.36
CA ILE A 88 1.95 -9.85 7.86
C ILE A 88 2.00 -8.42 8.42
N ASN A 89 1.43 -7.44 7.73
CA ASN A 89 1.41 -6.05 8.21
C ASN A 89 0.60 -5.90 9.51
N LYS A 90 -0.53 -6.59 9.64
CA LYS A 90 -1.31 -6.62 10.89
C LYS A 90 -0.52 -7.25 12.03
N ILE A 91 0.13 -8.39 11.77
CA ILE A 91 0.99 -9.09 12.73
C ILE A 91 2.14 -8.19 13.18
N ASN A 92 2.87 -7.54 12.26
CA ASN A 92 3.98 -6.65 12.61
C ASN A 92 3.52 -5.44 13.43
N LYS A 93 2.35 -4.87 13.10
CA LYS A 93 1.77 -3.78 13.88
C LYS A 93 1.41 -4.24 15.29
N MET A 94 0.80 -5.42 15.43
CA MET A 94 0.44 -5.98 16.72
C MET A 94 1.67 -6.35 17.55
N TYR A 95 2.68 -6.93 16.91
CA TYR A 95 3.97 -7.24 17.52
C TYR A 95 4.56 -5.99 18.17
N ALA A 96 4.67 -4.88 17.41
CA ALA A 96 5.21 -3.63 17.93
C ALA A 96 4.39 -3.05 19.11
N LEU A 97 3.05 -3.18 19.06
CA LEU A 97 2.17 -2.71 20.15
C LEU A 97 2.34 -3.55 21.43
N LEU A 98 2.36 -4.87 21.31
CA LEU A 98 2.55 -5.77 22.45
C LEU A 98 3.96 -5.69 23.02
N GLU A 99 4.97 -5.54 22.17
CA GLU A 99 6.36 -5.33 22.61
C GLU A 99 6.49 -4.05 23.42
N GLN A 100 5.88 -2.96 22.96
CA GLN A 100 5.85 -1.71 23.70
C GLN A 100 5.09 -1.82 25.03
N SER A 101 3.97 -2.54 25.05
CA SER A 101 3.09 -2.61 26.23
C SER A 101 3.61 -3.55 27.30
N ASN A 102 4.26 -4.65 26.90
CA ASN A 102 4.72 -5.71 27.79
C ASN A 102 6.23 -5.62 28.10
N GLU A 103 6.93 -4.67 27.47
CA GLU A 103 8.39 -4.48 27.58
C GLU A 103 9.20 -5.75 27.26
N ARG A 104 8.65 -6.63 26.41
CA ARG A 104 9.28 -7.86 25.96
C ARG A 104 8.75 -8.28 24.59
N ALA A 105 9.50 -9.12 23.88
CA ALA A 105 9.02 -9.75 22.66
C ALA A 105 7.72 -10.55 22.91
N PRO A 106 6.64 -10.31 22.14
CA PRO A 106 5.41 -11.07 22.24
C PRO A 106 5.55 -12.47 21.65
N SER A 107 4.82 -13.42 22.22
CA SER A 107 4.70 -14.78 21.71
C SER A 107 3.72 -14.85 20.53
N ALA A 108 3.85 -15.90 19.71
CA ALA A 108 2.93 -16.13 18.58
C ALA A 108 1.49 -16.35 19.06
N GLU A 109 1.34 -16.97 20.23
CA GLU A 109 0.08 -17.26 20.89
C GLU A 109 -0.64 -15.97 21.34
N GLU A 110 0.10 -15.00 21.90
CA GLU A 110 -0.44 -13.69 22.28
C GLU A 110 -0.93 -12.89 21.07
N ILE A 111 -0.15 -12.86 20.00
CA ILE A 111 -0.53 -12.16 18.76
C ILE A 111 -1.74 -12.83 18.11
N ALA A 112 -1.77 -14.16 18.09
CA ALA A 112 -2.87 -14.95 17.54
C ALA A 112 -4.19 -14.70 18.28
N ALA A 113 -4.14 -14.63 19.62
CA ALA A 113 -5.30 -14.34 20.44
C ALA A 113 -5.86 -12.93 20.18
N GLU A 114 -4.99 -11.92 20.05
CA GLU A 114 -5.41 -10.54 19.84
C GLU A 114 -5.93 -10.28 18.42
N LEU A 115 -5.38 -10.97 17.42
CA LEU A 115 -5.76 -10.80 16.01
C LEU A 115 -6.85 -11.77 15.52
N ASP A 116 -7.35 -12.66 16.38
CA ASP A 116 -8.27 -13.75 16.03
C ASP A 116 -7.76 -14.58 14.84
N MET A 117 -6.49 -15.01 14.94
CA MET A 117 -5.78 -15.79 13.93
C MET A 117 -5.28 -17.11 14.51
N THR A 118 -4.98 -18.09 13.65
CA THR A 118 -4.34 -19.31 14.14
C THR A 118 -2.86 -19.05 14.49
N VAL A 119 -2.38 -19.70 15.55
CA VAL A 119 -0.96 -19.64 15.95
C VAL A 119 -0.03 -20.07 14.79
N ASN A 120 -0.48 -21.03 13.99
CA ASN A 120 0.27 -21.50 12.82
C ASN A 120 0.39 -20.42 11.75
N ASP A 121 -0.68 -19.68 11.44
CA ASP A 121 -0.64 -18.58 10.48
C ASP A 121 0.30 -17.45 10.95
N VAL A 122 0.32 -17.17 12.26
CA VAL A 122 1.24 -16.19 12.84
C VAL A 122 2.68 -16.68 12.73
N LYS A 123 2.96 -17.94 13.08
CA LYS A 123 4.29 -18.56 12.96
C LYS A 123 4.79 -18.60 11.51
N GLU A 124 3.92 -18.94 10.57
CA GLU A 124 4.25 -18.94 9.13
C GLU A 124 4.58 -17.53 8.64
N SER A 125 3.78 -16.54 9.02
CA SER A 125 3.97 -15.14 8.64
C SER A 125 5.27 -14.57 9.19
N MET A 126 5.62 -14.87 10.45
CA MET A 126 6.87 -14.41 11.05
C MET A 126 8.13 -15.00 10.40
N LYS A 127 8.07 -16.24 9.91
CA LYS A 127 9.19 -16.86 9.17
C LYS A 127 9.41 -16.23 7.80
N ASN A 128 8.34 -15.77 7.15
CA ASN A 128 8.37 -15.23 5.79
C ASN A 128 8.65 -13.71 5.75
N SER A 129 8.89 -13.08 6.90
CA SER A 129 9.19 -11.64 7.02
C SER A 129 10.65 -11.28 6.66
N GLY A 130 11.51 -12.27 6.37
CA GLY A 130 12.89 -12.10 5.90
C GLY A 130 13.03 -11.96 4.39
#